data_AF-A0A351F360-F1
#
_entry.id   AF-A0A351F360-F1
#
_cell.length_a   1.000
_cell.length_b   1.000
_cell.length_c   1.000
_cell.angle_alpha   90.00
_cell.angle_beta   90.00
_cell.angle_gamma   90.00
#
_symmetry.space_group_name_H-M   'P 1'
#
loop_
_entity.id
_entity.type
_entity.pdbx_description
1 polymer ?
#
loop_
_entity_poly.entity_id
_entity_poly.type
_entity_poly.pdbx_seq_one_letter_code
_entity_poly.pdbx_strand_id
1 'polypeptide(L)'
;MESTMIGNKIVLARKKMNISQAQLAESMFVSPQAVGKWERGESMPDIITLNRLAELLEVDLNYFSERFGNQTNEKRSEEMNIHCEPEYTETIKKKPSWDLSQQNLTGSDFSGLKNLHEKLSSANIQRCSFVGSDLSRLILTNNHVRNCDFSNSDISYSQIQKSMLSN
;
A
#
# COMPACT_ATOMS: atom_id res chain seq x y z
N MET A 1 -7.94 -30.55 -7.03
CA MET A 1 -8.95 -29.47 -7.04
C MET A 1 -8.40 -28.21 -6.40
N GLU A 2 -7.80 -28.30 -5.20
CA GLU A 2 -7.12 -27.16 -4.52
C GLU A 2 -5.97 -26.53 -5.33
N SER A 3 -5.05 -27.33 -5.90
CA SER A 3 -3.89 -26.82 -6.65
C SER A 3 -4.27 -26.01 -7.89
N THR A 4 -5.40 -26.36 -8.51
CA THR A 4 -5.94 -25.67 -9.69
C THR A 4 -6.43 -24.26 -9.34
N MET A 5 -6.96 -24.05 -8.13
CA MET A 5 -7.43 -22.74 -7.70
C MET A 5 -6.27 -21.76 -7.46
N ILE A 6 -5.18 -22.23 -6.84
CA ILE A 6 -3.97 -21.42 -6.62
C ILE A 6 -3.29 -21.09 -7.95
N GLY A 7 -3.18 -22.08 -8.85
CA GLY A 7 -2.67 -21.86 -10.21
C GLY A 7 -3.43 -20.77 -10.96
N ASN A 8 -4.77 -20.81 -10.91
CA ASN A 8 -5.61 -19.78 -11.54
C ASN A 8 -5.37 -18.39 -10.93
N LYS A 9 -5.16 -18.29 -9.62
CA LYS A 9 -4.83 -17.01 -8.96
C LYS A 9 -3.47 -16.47 -9.41
N ILE A 10 -2.47 -17.33 -9.58
CA ILE A 10 -1.16 -16.95 -10.13
C ILE A 10 -1.34 -16.41 -11.56
N VAL A 11 -2.13 -17.07 -12.41
CA VAL A 11 -2.44 -16.62 -13.78
C VAL A 11 -3.07 -15.22 -13.77
N LEU A 12 -4.07 -15.01 -12.90
CA LEU A 12 -4.81 -13.75 -12.81
C LEU A 12 -3.90 -12.60 -12.38
N ALA A 13 -3.10 -12.81 -11.34
CA ALA A 13 -2.17 -11.81 -10.85
C ALA A 13 -1.06 -11.52 -11.87
N ARG A 14 -0.54 -12.54 -12.56
CA ARG A 14 0.43 -12.37 -13.65
C ARG A 14 -0.12 -11.53 -14.80
N LYS A 15 -1.36 -11.80 -15.22
CA LYS A 15 -2.04 -11.04 -16.27
C LYS A 15 -2.31 -9.59 -15.85
N LYS A 16 -2.60 -9.35 -14.58
CA LYS A 16 -2.78 -7.99 -14.04
C LYS A 16 -1.50 -7.16 -14.16
N MET A 17 -0.33 -7.79 -14.02
CA MET A 17 0.98 -7.17 -14.22
C MET A 17 1.45 -7.14 -15.69
N ASN A 18 0.66 -7.68 -16.63
CA ASN A 18 1.00 -7.77 -18.06
C ASN A 18 2.34 -8.48 -18.37
N ILE A 19 2.79 -9.41 -17.53
CA ILE A 19 4.04 -10.17 -17.75
C ILE A 19 3.76 -11.58 -18.29
N SER A 20 4.69 -12.12 -19.08
CA SER A 20 4.62 -13.51 -19.58
C SER A 20 5.08 -14.53 -18.53
N GLN A 21 4.76 -15.82 -18.71
CA GLN A 21 5.23 -16.89 -17.83
C GLN A 21 6.76 -16.97 -17.80
N ALA A 22 7.43 -16.71 -18.91
CA ALA A 22 8.89 -16.71 -19.01
C ALA A 22 9.51 -15.55 -18.22
N GLN A 23 8.93 -14.36 -18.32
CA GLN A 23 9.37 -13.19 -17.56
C GLN A 23 9.14 -13.38 -16.05
N LEU A 24 8.01 -13.98 -15.66
CA LEU A 24 7.75 -14.32 -14.26
C LEU A 24 8.80 -15.32 -13.73
N ALA A 25 9.12 -16.35 -14.54
CA ALA A 25 10.09 -17.36 -14.16
C ALA A 25 11.51 -16.79 -14.03
N GLU A 26 11.91 -15.90 -14.95
CA GLU A 26 13.18 -15.20 -14.95
C GLU A 26 13.35 -14.36 -13.69
N SER A 27 12.36 -13.52 -13.36
CA SER A 27 12.37 -12.69 -12.16
C SER A 27 12.37 -13.50 -10.85
N MET A 28 11.95 -14.76 -10.90
CA MET A 28 11.93 -15.67 -9.76
C MET A 28 13.13 -16.64 -9.70
N PHE A 29 14.01 -16.61 -10.71
CA PHE A 29 15.11 -17.55 -10.89
C PHE A 29 14.65 -19.02 -10.94
N VAL A 30 13.50 -19.29 -11.57
CA VAL A 30 12.96 -20.63 -11.76
C VAL A 30 12.78 -20.94 -13.25
N SER A 31 12.54 -22.21 -13.59
CA SER A 31 12.30 -22.56 -14.99
C SER A 31 10.89 -22.13 -15.44
N PRO A 32 10.70 -21.64 -16.68
CA PRO A 32 9.36 -21.31 -17.20
C PRO A 32 8.39 -22.50 -17.17
N GLN A 33 8.94 -23.71 -17.27
CA GLN A 33 8.18 -24.95 -17.15
C GLN A 33 7.59 -25.15 -15.75
N ALA A 34 8.28 -24.72 -14.69
CA ALA A 34 7.78 -24.79 -13.32
C ALA A 34 6.58 -23.87 -13.12
N VAL A 35 6.67 -22.61 -13.59
CA VAL A 35 5.56 -21.65 -13.56
C VAL A 35 4.34 -22.19 -14.32
N GLY A 36 4.55 -22.77 -15.50
CA GLY A 36 3.47 -23.40 -16.27
C GLY A 36 2.79 -24.55 -15.52
N LYS A 37 3.55 -25.37 -14.79
CA LYS A 37 2.99 -26.45 -13.96
C LYS A 37 2.20 -25.92 -12.76
N TRP A 38 2.66 -24.82 -12.14
CA TRP A 38 1.92 -24.15 -11.06
C TRP A 38 0.59 -23.57 -11.56
N GLU A 39 0.62 -22.85 -12.68
CA GLU A 39 -0.57 -22.23 -13.27
C GLU A 39 -1.63 -23.26 -13.69
N ARG A 40 -1.21 -24.47 -14.11
CA ARG A 40 -2.13 -25.59 -14.41
C ARG A 40 -2.52 -26.43 -13.18
N GLY A 41 -1.93 -26.16 -12.02
CA GLY A 41 -2.16 -26.92 -10.79
C GLY A 41 -1.57 -28.33 -10.78
N GLU A 42 -0.63 -28.62 -11.69
CA GLU A 42 0.09 -29.90 -11.78
C GLU A 42 1.16 -30.04 -10.69
N SER A 43 1.70 -28.92 -10.22
CA SER A 43 2.63 -28.86 -9.09
C SER A 43 2.38 -27.62 -8.24
N MET A 44 2.87 -27.63 -7.01
CA MET A 44 2.78 -26.48 -6.11
C MET A 44 4.16 -25.81 -5.95
N PRO A 45 4.25 -24.48 -5.97
CA PRO A 45 5.44 -23.78 -5.51
C PRO A 45 5.66 -24.08 -4.02
N ASP A 46 6.92 -24.16 -3.60
CA ASP A 46 7.22 -24.26 -2.17
C ASP A 46 6.89 -22.95 -1.44
N ILE A 47 6.93 -22.97 -0.10
CA ILE A 47 6.55 -21.80 0.71
C ILE A 47 7.44 -20.57 0.42
N ILE A 48 8.72 -20.78 0.12
CA ILE A 48 9.68 -19.71 -0.15
C ILE A 48 9.37 -19.07 -1.51
N THR A 49 9.12 -19.91 -2.51
CA THR A 49 8.76 -19.55 -3.88
C THR A 49 7.38 -18.89 -3.91
N LEU A 50 6.45 -19.34 -3.08
CA LEU A 50 5.13 -18.74 -2.96
C LEU A 50 5.18 -17.36 -2.29
N ASN A 51 6.05 -17.16 -1.29
CA ASN A 51 6.30 -15.82 -0.73
C ASN A 51 6.88 -14.88 -1.78
N ARG A 52 7.83 -15.35 -2.58
CA ARG A 52 8.39 -14.58 -3.69
C ARG A 52 7.36 -14.27 -4.77
N LEU A 53 6.45 -15.21 -5.08
CA LEU A 53 5.31 -14.95 -5.98
C LEU A 53 4.44 -13.82 -5.44
N ALA A 54 4.16 -13.82 -4.14
CA ALA A 54 3.34 -12.80 -3.49
C ALA A 54 4.00 -11.41 -3.61
N GLU A 55 5.29 -11.31 -3.29
CA GLU A 55 6.08 -10.08 -3.42
C GLU A 55 6.10 -9.55 -4.86
N LEU A 56 6.42 -10.42 -5.83
CA LEU A 56 6.58 -10.03 -7.22
C LEU A 56 5.26 -9.64 -7.89
N LEU A 57 4.18 -10.35 -7.57
CA LEU A 57 2.86 -10.09 -8.11
C LEU A 57 2.10 -8.99 -7.33
N GLU A 58 2.75 -8.39 -6.33
CA GLU A 58 2.20 -7.35 -5.44
C GLU A 58 0.88 -7.79 -4.80
N VAL A 59 0.81 -9.04 -4.36
CA VAL A 59 -0.34 -9.62 -3.66
C VAL A 59 0.09 -10.14 -2.29
N ASP A 60 -0.83 -10.11 -1.34
CA ASP A 60 -0.58 -10.73 -0.03
C ASP A 60 -0.48 -12.25 -0.18
N LEU A 61 0.30 -12.94 0.65
CA LEU A 61 0.37 -14.40 0.63
C LEU A 61 -1.03 -15.05 0.81
N ASN A 62 -1.90 -14.42 1.60
CA ASN A 62 -3.29 -14.84 1.78
C ASN A 62 -4.13 -14.74 0.51
N TYR A 63 -3.68 -14.00 -0.51
CA TYR A 63 -4.31 -13.99 -1.83
C TYR A 63 -4.43 -15.41 -2.38
N PHE A 64 -3.40 -16.24 -2.19
CA PHE A 64 -3.42 -17.63 -2.63
C PHE A 64 -4.24 -18.56 -1.71
N SER A 65 -4.66 -18.10 -0.54
CA SER A 65 -5.50 -18.87 0.39
C SER A 65 -6.99 -18.83 0.01
N GLU A 66 -7.70 -19.94 0.19
CA GLU A 66 -9.12 -20.07 -0.17
C GLU A 66 -10.09 -19.49 0.89
N ARG A 67 -9.66 -19.40 2.16
CA ARG A 67 -10.56 -19.05 3.27
C ARG A 67 -11.05 -17.61 3.30
N PHE A 68 -10.40 -16.71 2.57
CA PHE A 68 -10.73 -15.29 2.52
C PHE A 68 -11.26 -14.93 1.14
N GLY A 69 -12.32 -15.64 0.72
CA GLY A 69 -13.10 -15.24 -0.43
C GLY A 69 -13.80 -13.92 -0.17
N ASN A 70 -13.46 -12.93 -1.00
CA ASN A 70 -14.20 -11.69 -1.29
C ASN A 70 -13.89 -10.48 -0.40
N GLN A 71 -12.94 -9.64 -0.83
CA GLN A 71 -13.08 -8.17 -0.88
C GLN A 71 -11.81 -7.51 -1.47
N THR A 72 -11.56 -7.63 -2.78
CA THR A 72 -10.64 -6.68 -3.46
C THR A 72 -11.02 -6.49 -4.92
N ASN A 73 -12.06 -5.70 -5.15
CA ASN A 73 -12.12 -4.69 -6.22
C ASN A 73 -12.07 -3.37 -5.45
N GLU A 74 -11.19 -2.39 -5.71
CA GLU A 74 -11.00 -1.67 -6.97
C GLU A 74 -9.59 -1.02 -7.07
N LYS A 75 -9.01 -1.05 -8.28
CA LYS A 75 -8.21 -0.02 -9.05
C LYS A 75 -7.45 1.09 -8.25
N ARG A 76 -6.22 1.54 -8.59
CA ARG A 76 -5.54 1.74 -9.90
C ARG A 76 -4.09 2.27 -9.68
N SER A 77 -3.17 1.85 -10.56
CA SER A 77 -2.06 2.60 -11.22
C SER A 77 -1.07 3.51 -10.44
N GLU A 78 0.23 3.18 -10.62
CA GLU A 78 1.37 4.09 -11.00
C GLU A 78 1.84 5.13 -9.95
N GLU A 79 3.12 5.33 -9.59
CA GLU A 79 4.39 5.32 -10.34
C GLU A 79 5.63 5.34 -9.40
N MET A 80 6.62 4.47 -9.73
CA MET A 80 8.10 4.60 -9.77
C MET A 80 8.98 5.32 -8.69
N ASN A 81 10.10 4.61 -8.36
CA ASN A 81 11.51 5.05 -8.16
C ASN A 81 11.91 5.71 -6.79
N ILE A 82 13.02 5.46 -6.05
CA ILE A 82 14.35 4.81 -6.22
C ILE A 82 14.90 4.36 -4.83
N HIS A 83 15.57 3.20 -4.83
CA HIS A 83 16.65 2.63 -3.98
C HIS A 83 17.35 3.48 -2.88
N CYS A 84 17.64 2.90 -1.69
CA CYS A 84 18.97 2.32 -1.32
C CYS A 84 19.14 2.11 0.22
N GLU A 85 19.68 0.94 0.60
CA GLU A 85 19.98 0.37 1.93
C GLU A 85 21.12 1.08 2.72
N PRO A 86 21.35 0.85 4.06
CA PRO A 86 21.53 -0.48 4.68
C PRO A 86 20.81 -0.75 6.03
N GLU A 87 20.56 -2.05 6.27
CA GLU A 87 20.52 -2.85 7.53
C GLU A 87 20.08 -2.17 8.85
N TYR A 88 19.17 -2.69 9.68
CA TYR A 88 18.96 -4.07 10.11
C TYR A 88 17.54 -4.19 10.76
N THR A 89 16.83 -5.27 10.42
CA THR A 89 15.82 -6.03 11.19
C THR A 89 14.79 -5.29 12.08
N GLU A 90 13.50 -5.38 11.74
CA GLU A 90 12.52 -6.28 12.40
C GLU A 90 11.06 -5.84 12.12
N THR A 91 10.37 -6.67 11.33
CA THR A 91 8.97 -7.09 11.52
C THR A 91 7.81 -6.09 11.32
N ILE A 92 7.31 -6.07 10.08
CA ILE A 92 5.90 -6.06 9.63
C ILE A 92 4.85 -5.48 10.60
N LYS A 93 4.20 -4.40 10.19
CA LYS A 93 2.74 -4.21 10.37
C LYS A 93 2.24 -3.11 9.43
N LYS A 94 1.26 -3.46 8.61
CA LYS A 94 0.30 -2.61 7.85
C LYS A 94 0.66 -1.12 7.79
N LYS A 95 0.74 -0.54 6.59
CA LYS A 95 0.37 0.89 6.44
C LYS A 95 -0.97 1.03 7.18
N PRO A 96 -1.01 1.73 8.33
CA PRO A 96 -2.28 1.95 8.98
C PRO A 96 -3.03 2.78 7.97
N SER A 97 -4.20 2.32 7.54
CA SER A 97 -5.15 3.21 6.94
C SER A 97 -5.61 4.10 8.10
N TRP A 98 -4.91 5.19 8.38
CA TRP A 98 -5.40 6.21 9.30
C TRP A 98 -6.51 6.99 8.58
N ASP A 99 -7.67 6.35 8.49
CA ASP A 99 -8.89 7.07 8.22
C ASP A 99 -9.24 7.89 9.46
N LEU A 100 -8.69 9.10 9.47
CA LEU A 100 -8.89 10.10 10.50
C LEU A 100 -10.03 11.06 10.11
N SER A 101 -10.85 10.68 9.13
CA SER A 101 -12.04 11.45 8.76
C SER A 101 -13.03 11.51 9.93
N GLN A 102 -13.71 12.65 10.08
CA GLN A 102 -14.68 12.93 11.15
C GLN A 102 -14.11 12.85 12.59
N GLN A 103 -12.79 12.74 12.77
CA GLN A 103 -12.18 12.65 14.10
C GLN A 103 -11.97 14.03 14.74
N ASN A 104 -12.00 14.09 16.08
CA ASN A 104 -11.59 15.27 16.83
C ASN A 104 -10.15 15.10 17.32
N LEU A 105 -9.21 15.71 16.61
CA LEU A 105 -7.77 15.58 16.83
C LEU A 105 -7.15 16.81 17.50
N THR A 106 -7.99 17.67 18.06
CA THR A 106 -7.57 18.95 18.64
C THR A 106 -6.43 18.78 19.65
N GLY A 107 -5.35 19.53 19.49
CA GLY A 107 -4.20 19.51 20.40
C GLY A 107 -3.26 18.32 20.25
N SER A 108 -3.48 17.45 19.25
CA SER A 108 -2.62 16.28 19.03
C SER A 108 -1.32 16.66 18.32
N ASP A 109 -0.23 16.00 18.72
CA ASP A 109 1.09 16.15 18.10
C ASP A 109 1.31 15.06 17.04
N PHE A 110 1.59 15.51 15.83
CA PHE A 110 1.80 14.75 14.61
C PHE A 110 3.10 15.18 13.92
N SER A 111 4.06 15.69 14.69
CA SER A 111 5.39 16.07 14.21
C SER A 111 6.21 14.87 13.73
N GLY A 112 7.04 15.09 12.71
CA GLY A 112 7.93 14.10 12.09
C GLY A 112 7.23 12.93 11.38
N LEU A 113 5.91 12.97 11.18
CA LEU A 113 5.18 11.92 10.48
C LEU A 113 5.60 11.88 9.02
N LYS A 114 5.97 10.70 8.52
CA LYS A 114 6.32 10.49 7.11
C LYS A 114 5.26 9.65 6.41
N ASN A 115 4.94 10.00 5.16
CA ASN A 115 3.90 9.38 4.34
C ASN A 115 2.46 9.61 4.83
N LEU A 116 2.12 10.81 5.33
CA LEU A 116 0.74 11.15 5.65
C LEU A 116 -0.03 11.54 4.37
N HIS A 117 -0.29 10.55 3.54
CA HIS A 117 -0.99 10.70 2.25
C HIS A 117 -2.52 10.50 2.37
N GLU A 118 -3.06 10.69 3.58
CA GLU A 118 -4.40 10.24 3.92
C GLU A 118 -5.46 11.34 3.84
N LYS A 119 -6.69 10.92 3.56
CA LYS A 119 -7.82 11.84 3.41
C LYS A 119 -8.33 12.24 4.79
N LEU A 120 -7.86 13.36 5.31
CA LEU A 120 -8.53 14.01 6.43
C LEU A 120 -9.75 14.71 5.85
N SER A 121 -10.92 14.13 6.06
CA SER A 121 -12.18 14.71 5.61
C SER A 121 -13.09 15.00 6.80
N SER A 122 -13.54 16.23 6.93
CA SER A 122 -14.41 16.70 8.02
C SER A 122 -13.86 16.46 9.44
N ALA A 123 -12.55 16.37 9.60
CA ALA A 123 -11.88 16.27 10.89
C ALA A 123 -11.67 17.65 11.54
N ASN A 124 -11.67 17.67 12.87
CA ASN A 124 -11.32 18.86 13.66
C ASN A 124 -9.84 18.80 14.04
N ILE A 125 -9.01 19.58 13.35
CA ILE A 125 -7.55 19.58 13.45
C ILE A 125 -7.13 20.96 13.92
N GLN A 126 -7.47 21.28 15.17
CA GLN A 126 -7.14 22.58 15.77
C GLN A 126 -6.00 22.41 16.76
N ARG A 127 -5.08 23.36 16.83
CA ARG A 127 -3.96 23.36 17.78
C ARG A 127 -3.05 22.13 17.65
N CYS A 128 -3.02 21.52 16.48
CA CYS A 128 -2.18 20.36 16.20
C CYS A 128 -0.79 20.78 15.75
N SER A 129 0.22 19.97 16.06
CA SER A 129 1.58 20.17 15.58
C SER A 129 1.89 19.16 14.49
N PHE A 130 2.37 19.61 13.33
CA PHE A 130 2.83 18.78 12.22
C PHE A 130 4.28 19.12 11.84
N VAL A 131 5.05 19.62 12.80
CA VAL A 131 6.40 20.13 12.54
C VAL A 131 7.30 19.03 11.98
N GLY A 132 8.00 19.32 10.87
CA GLY A 132 8.93 18.36 10.24
C GLY A 132 8.25 17.17 9.55
N SER A 133 6.92 17.17 9.42
CA SER A 133 6.16 16.07 8.84
C SER A 133 6.06 16.16 7.31
N ASP A 134 6.02 15.02 6.64
CA ASP A 134 5.72 14.90 5.21
C ASP A 134 4.20 14.70 5.02
N LEU A 135 3.55 15.84 4.76
CA LEU A 135 2.14 16.02 4.41
C LEU A 135 1.97 16.19 2.89
N SER A 136 2.94 15.76 2.09
CA SER A 136 2.86 15.94 0.65
C SER A 136 1.68 15.15 0.08
N ARG A 137 0.96 15.76 -0.85
CA ARG A 137 -0.29 15.24 -1.45
C ARG A 137 -1.43 15.00 -0.44
N LEU A 138 -1.35 15.54 0.78
CA LEU A 138 -2.42 15.45 1.76
C LEU A 138 -3.71 16.08 1.22
N ILE A 139 -4.85 15.40 1.41
CA ILE A 139 -6.15 15.91 0.98
C ILE A 139 -6.94 16.31 2.23
N LEU A 140 -7.14 17.62 2.39
CA LEU A 140 -7.94 18.20 3.46
C LEU A 140 -9.28 18.68 2.90
N THR A 141 -10.34 17.86 3.03
CA THR A 141 -11.69 18.24 2.60
C THR A 141 -12.61 18.54 3.78
N ASN A 142 -13.23 19.72 3.83
CA ASN A 142 -14.22 20.09 4.86
C ASN A 142 -13.69 20.10 6.32
N ASN A 143 -12.38 20.28 6.54
CA ASN A 143 -11.79 20.26 7.88
C ASN A 143 -11.78 21.64 8.54
N HIS A 144 -11.67 21.66 9.87
CA HIS A 144 -11.33 22.85 10.63
C HIS A 144 -9.86 22.83 11.02
N VAL A 145 -9.05 23.64 10.34
CA VAL A 145 -7.61 23.75 10.59
C VAL A 145 -7.34 25.12 11.20
N ARG A 146 -7.06 25.15 12.51
CA ARG A 146 -6.80 26.41 13.23
C ARG A 146 -5.65 26.30 14.20
N ASN A 147 -4.85 27.35 14.31
CA ASN A 147 -3.74 27.44 15.28
C ASN A 147 -2.81 26.22 15.22
N CYS A 148 -2.62 25.63 14.03
CA CYS A 148 -1.78 24.46 13.84
C CYS A 148 -0.38 24.87 13.39
N ASP A 149 0.61 24.16 13.88
CA ASP A 149 2.01 24.40 13.52
C ASP A 149 2.44 23.44 12.40
N PHE A 150 2.78 23.99 11.24
CA PHE A 150 3.26 23.25 10.07
C PHE A 150 4.74 23.56 9.76
N SER A 151 5.49 24.07 10.74
CA SER A 151 6.88 24.49 10.52
C SER A 151 7.76 23.34 10.04
N ASN A 152 8.62 23.58 9.05
CA ASN A 152 9.50 22.57 8.45
C ASN A 152 8.78 21.32 7.91
N SER A 153 7.46 21.37 7.73
CA SER A 153 6.68 20.29 7.14
C SER A 153 6.59 20.45 5.62
N ASP A 154 6.53 19.34 4.90
CA ASP A 154 6.31 19.34 3.47
C ASP A 154 4.81 19.18 3.18
N ILE A 155 4.16 20.23 2.67
CA ILE A 155 2.74 20.23 2.29
C ILE A 155 2.55 20.28 0.76
N SER A 156 3.60 19.96 0.00
CA SER A 156 3.63 20.07 -1.46
C SER A 156 2.57 19.19 -2.11
N TYR A 157 1.93 19.70 -3.16
CA TYR A 157 0.86 19.01 -3.90
C TYR A 157 -0.37 18.60 -3.06
N SER A 158 -0.49 19.08 -1.82
CA SER A 158 -1.68 18.89 -1.00
C SER A 158 -2.89 19.63 -1.58
N GLN A 159 -4.08 19.10 -1.33
CA GLN A 159 -5.34 19.67 -1.77
C GLN A 159 -6.19 20.05 -0.57
N ILE A 160 -6.36 21.36 -0.33
CA ILE A 160 -7.24 21.86 0.72
C ILE A 160 -8.53 22.38 0.07
N GLN A 161 -9.62 21.63 0.25
CA GLN A 161 -10.90 21.91 -0.39
C GLN A 161 -11.99 22.09 0.67
N LYS A 162 -12.76 23.19 0.60
CA LYS A 162 -13.89 23.47 1.52
C LYS A 162 -13.52 23.42 3.01
N SER A 163 -12.23 23.47 3.35
CA SER A 163 -11.75 23.46 4.74
C SER A 163 -11.62 24.89 5.24
N MET A 164 -11.99 25.12 6.49
CA MET A 164 -11.86 26.43 7.13
C MET A 164 -10.47 26.56 7.74
N LEU A 165 -9.64 27.38 7.10
CA LEU A 165 -8.32 27.78 7.56
C LEU A 165 -8.44 29.11 8.31
N SER A 166 -8.01 29.15 9.56
CA SER A 166 -7.73 30.41 10.22
C SER A 166 -6.45 30.31 11.03
N ASN A 167 -5.71 31.42 11.08
CA ASN A 167 -4.49 31.50 11.86
C ASN A 167 -4.80 31.60 13.37
#